data_AF-A0A1G9ST92-F1
#
_entry.id   AF-A0A1G9ST92-F1
#
_cell.length_a   1.000
_cell.length_b   1.000
_cell.length_c   1.000
_cell.angle_alpha   90.00
_cell.angle_beta   90.00
_cell.angle_gamma   90.00
#
_symmetry.space_group_name_H-M   'P 1'
#
loop_
_entity.id
_entity.type
_entity.pdbx_description
1 polymer ?
#
loop_
_entity_poly.entity_id
_entity_poly.type
_entity_poly.pdbx_seq_one_letter_code
_entity_poly.pdbx_strand_id
1 'polypeptide(L)'
;MSKSLSSLWLKSMRRVSKVQQAEGLRLFKSLLPKAAPASRPRKPQLKLVKPAAAQPTRKARRPTAVQARAAAGLPGTWRKAWFTLPGDGLYTDARRMMYWLYLPAAAAGAPDAAPAAPRPLVVMLHGCRQTAADFAAGSRMNALAERKGFAVLYPQQSAAADAHRCWHWYRRATQQGEGDVEVIAAMIAQVQNKHGLDASRTYVAGLSAGAALAAIVALRHPQLIAAVGMHSAPVFGTTHSPFSAYRAMQHGSGSSYGAAARFFTSQQPEFPGMPALLIHGDHDSVVRRVNADQLAEQFEIINGPVITQGASREGPVVRRHPERRGGRRPRHAYQTSTWYAGRKPQLVKCDVDMLGHAWSGGDASLEFNEPHGPDASLLMWTFFSYHRRAPVQQPKDEAAGSP
;
A
#
# COMPACT_ATOMS: atom_id res chain seq x y z
N MET A 1 -21.90 -38.83 37.27
CA MET A 1 -20.83 -39.15 36.29
C MET A 1 -20.50 -37.89 35.49
N SER A 2 -19.36 -37.30 35.77
CA SER A 2 -18.78 -36.18 35.02
C SER A 2 -18.03 -36.71 33.78
N LYS A 3 -18.10 -35.98 32.65
CA LYS A 3 -16.98 -35.75 31.70
C LYS A 3 -17.40 -34.85 30.52
N SER A 4 -16.98 -33.59 30.62
CA SER A 4 -16.34 -32.75 29.59
C SER A 4 -16.92 -32.70 28.16
N LEU A 5 -17.83 -31.74 27.92
CA LEU A 5 -18.06 -31.14 26.59
C LEU A 5 -17.21 -29.87 26.36
N SER A 6 -16.50 -29.37 27.38
CA SER A 6 -15.63 -28.19 27.32
C SER A 6 -14.27 -28.45 26.65
N SER A 7 -13.81 -29.69 26.54
CA SER A 7 -12.45 -30.00 26.05
C SER A 7 -12.32 -30.12 24.53
N LEU A 8 -13.43 -30.30 23.80
CA LEU A 8 -13.41 -30.44 22.34
C LEU A 8 -13.45 -29.09 21.61
N TRP A 9 -14.10 -28.07 22.19
CA TRP A 9 -14.14 -26.71 21.65
C TRP A 9 -12.83 -25.92 21.90
N LEU A 10 -12.15 -26.16 23.04
CA LEU A 10 -10.85 -25.55 23.35
C LEU A 10 -9.68 -26.14 22.54
N LYS A 11 -9.80 -27.37 21.99
CA LYS A 11 -8.74 -28.02 21.20
C LYS A 11 -8.68 -27.54 19.74
N SER A 12 -9.79 -27.08 19.16
CA SER A 12 -9.81 -26.51 17.80
C SER A 12 -9.31 -25.05 17.77
N MET A 13 -9.66 -24.24 18.78
CA MET A 13 -9.12 -22.87 18.93
C MET A 13 -7.61 -22.83 19.18
N ARG A 14 -7.06 -23.79 19.93
CA ARG A 14 -5.60 -23.90 20.15
C ARG A 14 -4.81 -24.35 18.91
N ARG A 15 -5.44 -24.99 17.92
CA ARG A 15 -4.75 -25.38 16.67
C ARG A 15 -4.70 -24.24 15.65
N VAL A 16 -5.76 -23.43 15.55
CA VAL A 16 -5.77 -22.25 14.66
C VAL A 16 -4.77 -21.20 15.14
N SER A 17 -4.63 -20.98 16.46
CA SER A 17 -3.63 -20.04 16.99
C SER A 17 -2.18 -20.51 16.75
N LYS A 18 -1.91 -21.82 16.82
CA LYS A 18 -0.56 -22.37 16.60
C LYS A 18 -0.15 -22.35 15.14
N VAL A 19 -1.07 -22.54 14.20
CA VAL A 19 -0.79 -22.46 12.76
C VAL A 19 -0.48 -21.02 12.36
N GLN A 20 -1.25 -20.03 12.83
CA GLN A 20 -1.00 -18.61 12.55
C GLN A 20 0.25 -18.06 13.27
N GLN A 21 0.52 -18.48 14.51
CA GLN A 21 1.79 -18.16 15.19
C GLN A 21 3.00 -18.82 14.52
N ALA A 22 2.83 -20.05 14.00
CA ALA A 22 3.88 -20.74 13.25
C ALA A 22 4.16 -20.06 11.89
N GLU A 23 3.15 -19.45 11.25
CA GLU A 23 3.34 -18.64 10.06
C GLU A 23 4.07 -17.33 10.35
N GLY A 24 3.74 -16.63 11.44
CA GLY A 24 4.49 -15.46 11.90
C GLY A 24 5.95 -15.78 12.25
N LEU A 25 6.21 -16.92 12.89
CA LEU A 25 7.57 -17.41 13.16
C LEU A 25 8.30 -17.87 11.90
N ARG A 26 7.60 -18.43 10.91
CA ARG A 26 8.18 -18.81 9.61
C ARG A 26 8.57 -17.58 8.80
N LEU A 27 7.71 -16.55 8.79
CA LEU A 27 8.01 -15.24 8.21
C LEU A 27 9.25 -14.64 8.89
N PHE A 28 9.33 -14.68 10.22
CA PHE A 28 10.48 -14.20 10.99
C PHE A 28 11.78 -14.99 10.73
N LYS A 29 11.74 -16.33 10.70
CA LYS A 29 12.91 -17.17 10.39
C LYS A 29 13.42 -16.99 8.95
N SER A 30 12.56 -16.61 8.02
CA SER A 30 12.94 -16.33 6.62
C SER A 30 13.60 -14.97 6.40
N LEU A 31 13.53 -14.07 7.39
CA LEU A 31 14.13 -12.73 7.37
C LEU A 31 15.57 -12.70 7.92
N LEU A 32 16.07 -13.82 8.43
CA LEU A 32 17.46 -13.97 8.86
C LEU A 32 18.32 -14.40 7.65
N PRO A 33 19.48 -13.76 7.38
CA PRO A 33 20.40 -14.25 6.36
C PRO A 33 20.84 -15.68 6.72
N LYS A 34 20.71 -16.61 5.78
CA LYS A 34 21.29 -17.94 5.92
C LYS A 34 22.81 -17.79 5.91
N ALA A 35 23.48 -18.21 6.98
CA ALA A 35 24.92 -18.43 6.94
C ALA A 35 25.22 -19.47 5.86
N ALA A 36 25.98 -19.09 4.84
CA ALA A 36 26.45 -20.03 3.83
C ALA A 36 27.47 -20.98 4.47
N PRO A 37 27.36 -22.31 4.29
CA PRO A 37 28.44 -23.20 4.67
C PRO A 37 29.65 -22.94 3.76
N ALA A 38 30.83 -22.79 4.37
CA ALA A 38 32.09 -22.68 3.64
C ALA A 38 32.29 -23.94 2.76
N SER A 39 32.29 -23.76 1.45
CA SER A 39 32.60 -24.85 0.50
C SER A 39 34.09 -24.81 0.15
N ARG A 40 34.75 -25.97 0.23
CA ARG A 40 36.16 -26.17 -0.15
C ARG A 40 36.34 -25.93 -1.66
N PRO A 41 37.50 -25.38 -2.10
CA PRO A 41 37.73 -25.09 -3.51
C PRO A 41 37.89 -26.38 -4.33
N ARG A 42 37.10 -26.51 -5.40
CA ARG A 42 37.28 -27.53 -6.44
C ARG A 42 38.01 -26.90 -7.63
N LYS A 43 39.05 -27.57 -8.13
CA LYS A 43 39.87 -27.16 -9.28
C LYS A 43 39.01 -27.02 -10.55
N PRO A 44 39.26 -26.02 -11.42
CA PRO A 44 38.50 -25.82 -12.64
C PRO A 44 38.91 -26.84 -13.71
N GLN A 45 37.94 -27.55 -14.29
CA GLN A 45 38.10 -28.25 -15.57
C GLN A 45 37.33 -27.45 -16.63
N LEU A 46 38.07 -26.89 -17.58
CA LEU A 46 37.53 -26.25 -18.78
C LEU A 46 36.97 -27.34 -19.71
N LYS A 47 35.66 -27.32 -19.96
CA LYS A 47 35.05 -28.07 -21.06
C LYS A 47 34.70 -27.10 -22.18
N LEU A 48 35.21 -27.40 -23.36
CA LEU A 48 34.98 -26.69 -24.62
C LEU A 48 33.48 -26.76 -24.99
N VAL A 49 32.80 -25.61 -25.06
CA VAL A 49 31.39 -25.53 -25.47
C VAL A 49 31.32 -25.39 -26.99
N LYS A 50 30.68 -26.35 -27.67
CA LYS A 50 30.34 -26.24 -29.10
C LYS A 50 29.17 -25.25 -29.29
N PRO A 51 29.15 -24.44 -30.36
CA PRO A 51 28.10 -23.44 -30.57
C PRO A 51 26.78 -24.14 -30.97
N ALA A 52 25.71 -23.84 -30.23
CA ALA A 52 24.36 -24.32 -30.52
C ALA A 52 23.65 -23.35 -31.47
N ALA A 53 23.00 -23.89 -32.50
CA ALA A 53 22.23 -23.17 -33.50
C ALA A 53 21.07 -22.35 -32.90
N ALA A 54 20.74 -21.25 -33.57
CA ALA A 54 19.70 -20.29 -33.19
C ALA A 54 18.32 -20.96 -33.03
N GLN A 55 17.67 -20.72 -31.89
CA GLN A 55 16.29 -21.17 -31.61
C GLN A 55 15.26 -20.14 -32.08
N PRO A 56 14.09 -20.58 -32.59
CA PRO A 56 13.06 -19.72 -33.14
C PRO A 56 12.36 -18.88 -32.06
N THR A 57 11.91 -17.69 -32.46
CA THR A 57 11.26 -16.66 -31.64
C THR A 57 10.11 -17.19 -30.78
N ARG A 58 10.20 -16.93 -29.48
CA ARG A 58 9.29 -17.41 -28.44
C ARG A 58 7.90 -16.75 -28.59
N LYS A 59 6.87 -17.54 -28.93
CA LYS A 59 5.45 -17.11 -28.90
C LYS A 59 5.10 -16.53 -27.51
N ALA A 60 4.33 -15.45 -27.49
CA ALA A 60 3.89 -14.78 -26.26
C ALA A 60 3.17 -15.77 -25.32
N ARG A 61 3.64 -15.86 -24.07
CA ARG A 61 3.03 -16.70 -23.03
C ARG A 61 1.63 -16.15 -22.67
N ARG A 62 0.62 -17.04 -22.66
CA ARG A 62 -0.73 -16.74 -22.16
C ARG A 62 -0.67 -16.20 -20.72
N PRO A 63 -1.53 -15.22 -20.33
CA PRO A 63 -1.60 -14.71 -18.96
C PRO A 63 -1.91 -15.85 -17.97
N THR A 64 -1.40 -15.76 -16.74
CA THR A 64 -1.82 -16.70 -15.69
C THR A 64 -3.29 -16.48 -15.32
N ALA A 65 -3.99 -17.50 -14.82
CA ALA A 65 -5.42 -17.41 -14.46
C ALA A 65 -5.73 -16.24 -13.50
N VAL A 66 -4.79 -15.89 -12.62
CA VAL A 66 -4.88 -14.73 -11.72
C VAL A 66 -4.80 -13.39 -12.46
N GLN A 67 -3.90 -13.26 -13.43
CA GLN A 67 -3.79 -12.03 -14.25
C GLN A 67 -5.06 -11.79 -15.05
N ALA A 68 -5.71 -12.86 -15.50
CA ALA A 68 -7.02 -12.77 -16.14
C ALA A 68 -8.12 -12.34 -15.14
N ARG A 69 -8.12 -12.85 -13.90
CA ARG A 69 -9.10 -12.48 -12.85
C ARG A 69 -9.07 -11.00 -12.47
N ALA A 70 -7.90 -10.36 -12.44
CA ALA A 70 -7.76 -8.95 -12.05
C ALA A 70 -8.54 -7.95 -12.93
N ALA A 71 -8.89 -8.34 -14.16
CA ALA A 71 -9.70 -7.55 -15.07
C ALA A 71 -10.83 -8.38 -15.73
N ALA A 72 -11.13 -9.56 -15.20
CA ALA A 72 -12.11 -10.45 -15.79
C ALA A 72 -13.49 -9.78 -15.80
N GLY A 73 -14.07 -9.62 -17.00
CA GLY A 73 -15.40 -9.03 -17.19
C GLY A 73 -15.45 -7.51 -17.02
N LEU A 74 -14.31 -6.82 -16.88
CA LEU A 74 -14.27 -5.37 -16.86
C LEU A 74 -13.94 -4.81 -18.26
N PRO A 75 -14.58 -3.71 -18.71
CA PRO A 75 -14.41 -3.17 -20.06
C PRO A 75 -13.10 -2.40 -20.26
N GLY A 76 -12.44 -1.98 -19.18
CA GLY A 76 -11.19 -1.22 -19.22
C GLY A 76 -9.97 -2.05 -19.63
N THR A 77 -8.84 -1.37 -19.78
CA THR A 77 -7.59 -2.01 -20.19
C THR A 77 -6.70 -2.33 -19.01
N TRP A 78 -6.24 -3.58 -18.93
CA TRP A 78 -5.29 -4.06 -17.94
C TRP A 78 -3.93 -4.32 -18.59
N ARG A 79 -2.97 -3.44 -18.34
CA ARG A 79 -1.69 -3.40 -19.06
C ARG A 79 -0.53 -3.72 -18.14
N LYS A 80 0.30 -4.67 -18.54
CA LYS A 80 1.58 -4.97 -17.89
C LYS A 80 2.69 -4.18 -18.58
N ALA A 81 3.55 -3.54 -17.80
CA ALA A 81 4.71 -2.84 -18.32
C ALA A 81 5.88 -2.87 -17.34
N TRP A 82 7.02 -2.35 -17.80
CA TRP A 82 8.21 -2.13 -16.98
C TRP A 82 8.52 -0.65 -16.95
N PHE A 83 8.95 -0.17 -15.80
CA PHE A 83 9.56 1.13 -15.61
C PHE A 83 11.03 0.92 -15.30
N THR A 84 11.88 1.79 -15.84
CA THR A 84 13.30 1.82 -15.57
C THR A 84 13.63 3.21 -15.10
N LEU A 85 14.08 3.34 -13.85
CA LEU A 85 14.72 4.54 -13.37
C LEU A 85 16.17 4.50 -13.85
N PRO A 86 16.60 5.42 -14.74
CA PRO A 86 18.00 5.47 -15.15
C PRO A 86 18.88 5.72 -13.93
N GLY A 87 20.01 5.02 -13.87
CA GLY A 87 21.08 5.35 -12.94
C GLY A 87 21.88 6.53 -13.47
N ASP A 88 22.65 7.16 -12.59
CA ASP A 88 23.61 8.21 -12.96
C ASP A 88 24.89 7.67 -13.61
N GLY A 89 25.04 6.34 -13.70
CA GLY A 89 26.16 5.66 -14.37
C GLY A 89 27.50 5.76 -13.63
N LEU A 90 27.62 6.67 -12.65
CA LEU A 90 28.80 6.90 -11.84
C LEU A 90 28.71 6.20 -10.46
N TYR A 91 27.52 6.14 -9.87
CA TYR A 91 27.32 5.60 -8.52
C TYR A 91 26.13 4.65 -8.40
N THR A 92 25.21 4.64 -9.36
CA THR A 92 23.97 3.86 -9.29
C THR A 92 23.66 3.14 -10.60
N ASP A 93 23.29 1.87 -10.47
CA ASP A 93 22.75 1.08 -11.58
C ASP A 93 21.30 1.46 -11.88
N ALA A 94 20.87 1.27 -13.13
CA ALA A 94 19.48 1.45 -13.52
C ALA A 94 18.57 0.49 -12.73
N ARG A 95 17.54 1.04 -12.08
CA ARG A 95 16.59 0.27 -11.27
C ARG A 95 15.33 0.01 -12.06
N ARG A 96 15.00 -1.26 -12.25
CA ARG A 96 13.86 -1.69 -13.06
C ARG A 96 12.76 -2.31 -12.19
N MET A 97 11.54 -1.80 -12.32
CA MET A 97 10.37 -2.29 -11.60
C MET A 97 9.23 -2.61 -12.58
N MET A 98 8.58 -3.75 -12.36
CA MET A 98 7.38 -4.11 -13.13
C MET A 98 6.17 -3.41 -12.53
N TYR A 99 5.20 -3.05 -13.37
CA TYR A 99 3.91 -2.58 -12.89
C TYR A 99 2.77 -3.08 -13.76
N TRP A 100 1.57 -2.99 -13.21
CA TRP A 100 0.33 -3.09 -13.95
C TRP A 100 -0.42 -1.77 -13.87
N LEU A 101 -1.09 -1.41 -14.97
CA LEU A 101 -1.92 -0.22 -15.06
C LEU A 101 -3.32 -0.63 -15.50
N TYR A 102 -4.30 -0.27 -14.70
CA TYR A 102 -5.71 -0.34 -15.07
C TYR A 102 -6.19 1.04 -15.54
N LEU A 103 -6.68 1.10 -16.76
CA LEU A 103 -7.35 2.28 -17.30
C LEU A 103 -8.82 1.91 -17.51
N PRO A 104 -9.77 2.50 -16.75
CA PRO A 104 -11.18 2.23 -16.97
C PRO A 104 -11.59 2.62 -18.39
N ALA A 105 -12.61 1.93 -18.91
CA ALA A 105 -13.19 2.29 -20.19
C ALA A 105 -13.63 3.76 -20.17
N ALA A 106 -13.46 4.46 -21.30
CA ALA A 106 -14.14 5.73 -21.46
C ALA A 106 -15.65 5.45 -21.34
N ALA A 107 -16.40 6.31 -20.65
CA ALA A 107 -17.85 6.16 -20.57
C ALA A 107 -18.40 6.10 -22.00
N ALA A 108 -18.82 4.91 -22.44
CA ALA A 108 -19.40 4.72 -23.75
C ALA A 108 -20.74 5.47 -23.77
N GLY A 109 -20.86 6.55 -24.55
CA GLY A 109 -22.17 7.17 -24.78
C GLY A 109 -22.28 8.69 -24.93
N ALA A 110 -21.20 9.44 -25.13
CA ALA A 110 -21.36 10.86 -25.52
C ALA A 110 -20.57 11.15 -26.80
N PRO A 111 -21.23 11.08 -27.98
CA PRO A 111 -20.62 11.38 -29.27
C PRO A 111 -20.05 12.81 -29.37
N ASP A 112 -20.48 13.71 -28.46
CA ASP A 112 -20.09 15.12 -28.42
C ASP A 112 -19.60 15.59 -27.04
N ALA A 113 -19.11 14.68 -26.18
CA ALA A 113 -18.55 15.12 -24.90
C ALA A 113 -17.24 15.88 -25.10
N ALA A 114 -17.19 17.10 -24.55
CA ALA A 114 -15.97 17.85 -24.26
C ALA A 114 -14.85 16.91 -23.75
N PRO A 115 -13.56 17.20 -24.02
CA PRO A 115 -12.46 16.33 -23.61
C PRO A 115 -12.62 15.93 -22.15
N ALA A 116 -12.75 14.62 -21.91
CA ALA A 116 -13.00 14.10 -20.57
C ALA A 116 -11.94 14.66 -19.62
N ALA A 117 -12.37 15.30 -18.53
CA ALA A 117 -11.45 15.86 -17.54
C ALA A 117 -10.39 14.80 -17.15
N PRO A 118 -9.11 15.18 -16.98
CA PRO A 118 -8.06 14.24 -16.61
C PRO A 118 -8.49 13.36 -15.43
N ARG A 119 -8.29 12.05 -15.55
CA ARG A 119 -8.76 11.09 -14.54
C ARG A 119 -7.78 11.04 -13.35
N PRO A 120 -8.26 10.88 -12.11
CA PRO A 120 -7.41 10.63 -10.95
C PRO A 120 -6.58 9.35 -11.08
N LEU A 121 -5.51 9.24 -10.30
CA LEU A 121 -4.69 8.04 -10.18
C LEU A 121 -4.69 7.51 -8.75
N VAL A 122 -4.96 6.22 -8.58
CA VAL A 122 -4.75 5.50 -7.32
C VAL A 122 -3.60 4.52 -7.50
N VAL A 123 -2.57 4.65 -6.67
CA VAL A 123 -1.43 3.72 -6.64
C VAL A 123 -1.69 2.68 -5.55
N MET A 124 -1.66 1.39 -5.91
CA MET A 124 -2.01 0.28 -5.02
C MET A 124 -0.80 -0.62 -4.78
N LEU A 125 -0.27 -0.59 -3.57
CA LEU A 125 0.92 -1.33 -3.13
C LEU A 125 0.52 -2.59 -2.37
N HIS A 126 0.80 -3.75 -2.97
CA HIS A 126 0.42 -5.04 -2.42
C HIS A 126 1.19 -5.39 -1.13
N GLY A 127 0.62 -6.27 -0.30
CA GLY A 127 1.30 -6.85 0.86
C GLY A 127 2.30 -7.94 0.49
N CYS A 128 3.02 -8.43 1.49
CA CYS A 128 3.91 -9.59 1.34
C CYS A 128 3.15 -10.81 0.80
N ARG A 129 3.84 -11.66 0.04
CA ARG A 129 3.36 -12.88 -0.63
C ARG A 129 2.34 -12.64 -1.75
N GLN A 130 1.74 -11.46 -1.84
CA GLN A 130 0.85 -11.09 -2.93
C GLN A 130 1.62 -10.68 -4.20
N THR A 131 0.92 -10.66 -5.32
CA THR A 131 1.33 -9.94 -6.54
C THR A 131 0.42 -8.75 -6.77
N ALA A 132 0.82 -7.83 -7.65
CA ALA A 132 -0.01 -6.73 -8.14
C ALA A 132 -1.36 -7.23 -8.70
N ALA A 133 -1.35 -8.37 -9.41
CA ALA A 133 -2.57 -8.96 -9.96
C ALA A 133 -3.47 -9.57 -8.88
N ASP A 134 -2.89 -10.28 -7.88
CA ASP A 134 -3.65 -10.79 -6.73
C ASP A 134 -4.31 -9.65 -5.96
N PHE A 135 -3.56 -8.56 -5.75
CA PHE A 135 -4.05 -7.43 -4.98
C PHE A 135 -5.13 -6.64 -5.75
N ALA A 136 -4.96 -6.48 -7.06
CA ALA A 136 -5.99 -5.86 -7.92
C ALA A 136 -7.30 -6.66 -7.92
N ALA A 137 -7.22 -7.98 -8.03
CA ALA A 137 -8.38 -8.88 -7.99
C ALA A 137 -9.03 -8.92 -6.59
N GLY A 138 -8.23 -9.10 -5.54
CA GLY A 138 -8.69 -9.24 -4.16
C GLY A 138 -9.35 -7.98 -3.61
N SER A 139 -8.73 -6.81 -3.82
CA SER A 139 -9.28 -5.52 -3.38
C SER A 139 -10.46 -5.04 -4.22
N ARG A 140 -10.69 -5.64 -5.39
CA ARG A 140 -11.70 -5.22 -6.38
C ARG A 140 -11.57 -3.76 -6.81
N MET A 141 -10.37 -3.19 -6.65
CA MET A 141 -10.13 -1.77 -6.94
C MET A 141 -10.32 -1.43 -8.42
N ASN A 142 -10.02 -2.36 -9.35
CA ASN A 142 -10.30 -2.16 -10.77
C ASN A 142 -11.82 -2.07 -11.07
N ALA A 143 -12.65 -2.85 -10.38
CA ALA A 143 -14.10 -2.77 -10.54
C ALA A 143 -14.64 -1.45 -9.98
N LEU A 144 -14.06 -0.93 -8.90
CA LEU A 144 -14.40 0.40 -8.37
C LEU A 144 -13.94 1.50 -9.33
N ALA A 145 -12.73 1.37 -9.90
CA ALA A 145 -12.15 2.28 -10.87
C ALA A 145 -13.03 2.46 -12.12
N GLU A 146 -13.64 1.38 -12.62
CA GLU A 146 -14.66 1.45 -13.67
C GLU A 146 -15.85 2.31 -13.27
N ARG A 147 -16.42 2.05 -12.09
CA ARG A 147 -17.62 2.76 -11.63
C ARG A 147 -17.38 4.23 -11.29
N LYS A 148 -16.12 4.60 -10.97
CA LYS A 148 -15.77 5.92 -10.42
C LYS A 148 -14.84 6.73 -11.31
N GLY A 149 -14.35 6.16 -12.41
CA GLY A 149 -13.59 6.88 -13.44
C GLY A 149 -12.17 7.29 -13.02
N PHE A 150 -11.43 6.44 -12.31
CA PHE A 150 -10.02 6.69 -11.96
C PHE A 150 -9.08 5.60 -12.51
N ALA A 151 -7.84 5.95 -12.81
CA ALA A 151 -6.81 4.98 -13.17
C ALA A 151 -6.22 4.30 -11.93
N VAL A 152 -5.71 3.08 -12.08
CA VAL A 152 -5.04 2.38 -10.98
C VAL A 152 -3.67 1.85 -11.39
N LEU A 153 -2.62 2.27 -10.69
CA LEU A 153 -1.25 1.80 -10.90
C LEU A 153 -0.87 0.80 -9.80
N TYR A 154 -0.37 -0.36 -10.18
CA TYR A 154 0.08 -1.42 -9.27
C TYR A 154 1.55 -1.74 -9.51
N PRO A 155 2.47 -1.06 -8.81
CA PRO A 155 3.87 -1.46 -8.75
C PRO A 155 4.02 -2.89 -8.20
N GLN A 156 4.96 -3.66 -8.74
CA GLN A 156 5.22 -5.03 -8.33
C GLN A 156 6.63 -5.19 -7.78
N GLN A 157 6.73 -5.58 -6.52
CA GLN A 157 8.00 -5.99 -5.94
C GLN A 157 8.48 -7.31 -6.58
N SER A 158 9.77 -7.37 -6.93
CA SER A 158 10.39 -8.51 -7.58
C SER A 158 10.64 -9.64 -6.57
N ALA A 159 10.37 -10.88 -6.99
CA ALA A 159 10.74 -12.07 -6.22
C ALA A 159 12.27 -12.23 -6.05
N ALA A 160 13.06 -11.57 -6.92
CA ALA A 160 14.52 -11.55 -6.82
C ALA A 160 15.01 -10.53 -5.76
N ALA A 161 14.27 -9.44 -5.56
CA ALA A 161 14.56 -8.47 -4.51
C ALA A 161 14.15 -9.01 -3.13
N ASP A 162 13.03 -9.72 -3.07
CA ASP A 162 12.55 -10.39 -1.87
C ASP A 162 11.76 -11.65 -2.25
N ALA A 163 12.12 -12.81 -1.72
CA ALA A 163 11.49 -14.09 -2.08
C ALA A 163 9.98 -14.12 -1.78
N HIS A 164 9.52 -13.32 -0.82
CA HIS A 164 8.12 -13.12 -0.49
C HIS A 164 7.52 -11.89 -1.15
N ARG A 165 8.25 -11.18 -2.03
CA ARG A 165 7.82 -9.91 -2.64
C ARG A 165 7.46 -8.87 -1.59
N CYS A 166 8.04 -8.94 -0.40
CA CYS A 166 7.84 -7.91 0.62
C CYS A 166 8.56 -6.63 0.24
N TRP A 167 7.91 -5.49 0.49
CA TRP A 167 8.55 -4.19 0.46
C TRP A 167 9.48 -4.01 1.67
N HIS A 168 10.69 -3.50 1.46
CA HIS A 168 11.65 -3.25 2.54
C HIS A 168 11.43 -1.86 3.16
N TRP A 169 10.21 -1.59 3.61
CA TRP A 169 9.79 -0.31 4.20
C TRP A 169 10.65 0.11 5.40
N TYR A 170 11.18 -0.86 6.15
CA TYR A 170 12.01 -0.63 7.35
C TYR A 170 13.45 -0.22 7.05
N ARG A 171 13.94 -0.26 5.80
CA ARG A 171 15.32 0.15 5.52
C ARG A 171 15.46 1.66 5.69
N ARG A 172 16.60 2.11 6.23
CA ARG A 172 16.88 3.54 6.41
C ARG A 172 16.78 4.31 5.09
N ALA A 173 17.36 3.79 4.01
CA ALA A 173 17.26 4.37 2.67
C ALA A 173 15.79 4.56 2.24
N THR A 174 14.97 3.51 2.36
CA THR A 174 13.53 3.58 2.06
C THR A 174 12.84 4.65 2.91
N GLN A 175 13.10 4.69 4.22
CA GLN A 175 12.54 5.70 5.12
C GLN A 175 12.94 7.14 4.74
N GLN A 176 14.07 7.34 4.05
CA GLN A 176 14.51 8.64 3.53
C GLN A 176 14.01 8.95 2.11
N GLY A 177 13.26 8.05 1.48
CA GLY A 177 12.70 8.25 0.14
C GLY A 177 13.49 7.61 -0.99
N GLU A 178 14.55 6.87 -0.69
CA GLU A 178 15.39 6.20 -1.69
C GLU A 178 14.85 4.81 -2.06
N GLY A 179 15.49 4.17 -3.04
CA GLY A 179 15.22 2.78 -3.41
C GLY A 179 13.85 2.62 -4.07
N ASP A 180 13.00 1.74 -3.54
CA ASP A 180 11.67 1.49 -4.11
C ASP A 180 10.79 2.74 -4.12
N VAL A 181 10.95 3.66 -3.15
CA VAL A 181 10.16 4.88 -3.03
C VAL A 181 10.43 5.81 -4.23
N GLU A 182 11.70 6.06 -4.51
CA GLU A 182 12.14 6.89 -5.63
C GLU A 182 11.68 6.32 -6.98
N VAL A 183 11.81 5.00 -7.17
CA VAL A 183 11.35 4.30 -8.38
C VAL A 183 9.83 4.44 -8.55
N ILE A 184 9.06 4.30 -7.47
CA ILE A 184 7.60 4.43 -7.51
C ILE A 184 7.20 5.89 -7.80
N ALA A 185 7.84 6.88 -7.17
CA ALA A 185 7.55 8.30 -7.42
C ALA A 185 7.80 8.70 -8.88
N ALA A 186 8.94 8.28 -9.45
CA ALA A 186 9.25 8.53 -10.85
C ALA A 186 8.29 7.77 -11.80
N MET A 187 7.91 6.54 -11.44
CA MET A 187 6.91 5.77 -12.20
C MET A 187 5.54 6.46 -12.23
N ILE A 188 5.10 7.03 -11.11
CA ILE A 188 3.86 7.80 -11.00
C ILE A 188 3.89 8.97 -11.99
N ALA A 189 4.94 9.79 -11.94
CA ALA A 189 5.09 10.94 -12.84
C ALA A 189 5.08 10.53 -14.32
N GLN A 190 5.80 9.47 -14.68
CA GLN A 190 5.81 8.95 -16.06
C GLN A 190 4.42 8.47 -16.50
N VAL A 191 3.70 7.74 -15.64
CA VAL A 191 2.37 7.20 -15.95
C VAL A 191 1.35 8.34 -16.09
N GLN A 192 1.41 9.35 -15.22
CA GLN A 192 0.57 10.54 -15.31
C GLN A 192 0.76 11.26 -16.64
N ASN A 193 2.01 11.57 -17.00
CA ASN A 193 2.34 12.28 -18.25
C ASN A 193 1.94 11.47 -19.49
N LYS A 194 2.28 10.18 -19.51
CA LYS A 194 2.00 9.30 -20.65
C LYS A 194 0.50 9.12 -20.94
N HIS A 195 -0.33 9.18 -19.91
CA HIS A 195 -1.76 8.90 -20.01
C HIS A 195 -2.66 10.11 -19.77
N GLY A 196 -2.10 11.32 -19.62
CA GLY A 196 -2.86 12.55 -19.37
C GLY A 196 -3.70 12.48 -18.09
N LEU A 197 -3.14 11.92 -17.01
CA LEU A 197 -3.85 11.77 -15.73
C LEU A 197 -3.77 13.06 -14.91
N ASP A 198 -4.74 13.27 -14.01
CA ASP A 198 -4.78 14.43 -13.13
C ASP A 198 -3.73 14.32 -12.02
N ALA A 199 -2.61 15.04 -12.19
CA ALA A 199 -1.53 15.09 -11.20
C ALA A 199 -1.98 15.67 -9.85
N SER A 200 -3.02 16.53 -9.81
CA SER A 200 -3.56 17.07 -8.55
C SER A 200 -4.31 16.02 -7.74
N ARG A 201 -4.79 14.95 -8.38
CA ARG A 201 -5.62 13.88 -7.77
C ARG A 201 -4.91 12.53 -7.88
N THR A 202 -3.74 12.46 -7.27
CA THR A 202 -2.99 11.21 -7.13
C THR A 202 -2.94 10.78 -5.69
N TYR A 203 -3.28 9.51 -5.47
CA TYR A 203 -3.42 8.91 -4.16
C TYR A 203 -2.61 7.62 -4.12
N VAL A 204 -2.15 7.23 -2.94
CA VAL A 204 -1.43 5.98 -2.74
C VAL A 204 -2.05 5.19 -1.61
N ALA A 205 -2.19 3.89 -1.79
CA ALA A 205 -2.73 3.00 -0.77
C ALA A 205 -2.04 1.64 -0.79
N GLY A 206 -2.20 0.89 0.29
CA GLY A 206 -1.68 -0.47 0.33
C GLY A 206 -2.18 -1.27 1.52
N LEU A 207 -1.69 -2.51 1.58
CA LEU A 207 -1.90 -3.45 2.68
C LEU A 207 -0.56 -3.81 3.33
N SER A 208 -0.48 -3.86 4.66
CA SER A 208 0.68 -4.38 5.39
C SER A 208 1.98 -3.64 5.05
N ALA A 209 3.04 -4.34 4.61
CA ALA A 209 4.27 -3.76 4.08
C ALA A 209 4.04 -2.73 2.95
N GLY A 210 3.03 -2.96 2.09
CA GLY A 210 2.65 -2.02 1.04
C GLY A 210 1.98 -0.76 1.60
N ALA A 211 1.22 -0.88 2.69
CA ALA A 211 0.64 0.27 3.40
C ALA A 211 1.72 1.12 4.08
N ALA A 212 2.73 0.48 4.67
CA ALA A 212 3.90 1.19 5.20
C ALA A 212 4.65 1.94 4.09
N LEU A 213 4.89 1.28 2.95
CA LEU A 213 5.55 1.93 1.82
C LEU A 213 4.70 3.07 1.24
N ALA A 214 3.37 2.93 1.20
CA ALA A 214 2.45 3.98 0.77
C ALA A 214 2.59 5.24 1.63
N ALA A 215 2.65 5.07 2.95
CA ALA A 215 2.90 6.18 3.88
C ALA A 215 4.23 6.88 3.58
N ILE A 216 5.30 6.12 3.38
CA ILE A 216 6.62 6.68 3.10
C ILE A 216 6.64 7.42 1.76
N VAL A 217 6.08 6.85 0.69
CA VAL A 217 5.95 7.52 -0.61
C VAL A 217 5.21 8.84 -0.47
N ALA A 218 4.08 8.84 0.25
CA ALA A 218 3.29 10.04 0.47
C ALA A 218 4.08 11.11 1.24
N LEU A 219 4.72 10.74 2.36
CA LEU A 219 5.48 11.66 3.20
C LEU A 219 6.76 12.19 2.54
N ARG A 220 7.39 11.42 1.65
CA ARG A 220 8.61 11.82 0.94
C ARG A 220 8.35 12.53 -0.39
N HIS A 221 7.16 12.39 -0.95
CA HIS A 221 6.72 13.08 -2.16
C HIS A 221 5.36 13.77 -1.96
N PRO A 222 5.22 14.69 -0.97
CA PRO A 222 3.95 15.31 -0.62
C PRO A 222 3.34 16.15 -1.74
N GLN A 223 4.16 16.63 -2.68
CA GLN A 223 3.73 17.35 -3.88
C GLN A 223 3.04 16.45 -4.91
N LEU A 224 3.37 15.15 -4.94
CA LEU A 224 2.77 14.18 -5.86
C LEU A 224 1.49 13.55 -5.29
N ILE A 225 1.42 13.40 -3.97
CA ILE A 225 0.38 12.59 -3.31
C ILE A 225 -0.58 13.47 -2.51
N ALA A 226 -1.85 13.46 -2.89
CA ALA A 226 -2.93 14.23 -2.26
C ALA A 226 -3.49 13.60 -0.99
N ALA A 227 -3.47 12.27 -0.89
CA ALA A 227 -3.90 11.52 0.29
C ALA A 227 -3.36 10.09 0.26
N VAL A 228 -3.30 9.46 1.43
CA VAL A 228 -2.82 8.09 1.62
C VAL A 228 -3.85 7.19 2.31
N GLY A 229 -3.97 5.94 1.85
CA GLY A 229 -4.81 4.90 2.45
C GLY A 229 -3.96 3.76 2.99
N MET A 230 -4.08 3.45 4.27
CA MET A 230 -3.24 2.45 4.94
C MET A 230 -4.11 1.37 5.55
N HIS A 231 -4.08 0.16 4.97
CA HIS A 231 -4.72 -1.01 5.56
C HIS A 231 -3.69 -1.85 6.31
N SER A 232 -3.95 -2.15 7.58
CA SER A 232 -3.07 -2.99 8.41
C SER A 232 -1.60 -2.56 8.42
N ALA A 233 -1.32 -1.24 8.45
CA ALA A 233 0.03 -0.71 8.38
C ALA A 233 0.76 -0.76 9.73
N PRO A 234 2.07 -1.09 9.75
CA PRO A 234 2.92 -0.80 10.90
C PRO A 234 3.24 0.69 10.99
N VAL A 235 3.68 1.14 12.18
CA VAL A 235 4.22 2.49 12.39
C VAL A 235 5.47 2.75 11.55
N PHE A 236 5.69 4.01 11.16
CA PHE A 236 6.86 4.42 10.37
C PHE A 236 7.94 5.11 11.22
N GLY A 237 9.16 5.23 10.68
CA GLY A 237 10.25 6.02 11.26
C GLY A 237 10.97 5.43 12.47
N THR A 238 10.56 4.24 12.93
CA THR A 238 11.08 3.61 14.17
C THR A 238 11.84 2.31 13.93
N THR A 239 12.01 1.90 12.67
CA THR A 239 12.58 0.60 12.29
C THR A 239 13.69 0.77 11.25
N HIS A 240 14.76 -0.01 11.42
CA HIS A 240 15.97 0.06 10.57
C HIS A 240 16.51 -1.34 10.19
N SER A 241 15.81 -2.40 10.59
CA SER A 241 16.20 -3.79 10.35
C SER A 241 14.98 -4.72 10.34
N PRO A 242 15.06 -5.91 9.73
CA PRO A 242 13.95 -6.87 9.73
C PRO A 242 13.47 -7.24 11.14
N PHE A 243 14.40 -7.33 12.10
CA PHE A 243 14.07 -7.62 13.49
C PHE A 243 13.26 -6.49 14.13
N SER A 244 13.71 -5.24 13.97
CA SER A 244 12.98 -4.07 14.48
C SER A 244 11.62 -3.91 13.80
N ALA A 245 11.53 -4.21 12.50
CA ALA A 245 10.29 -4.22 11.73
C ALA A 245 9.30 -5.23 12.31
N TYR A 246 9.75 -6.47 12.56
CA TYR A 246 8.93 -7.48 13.20
C TYR A 246 8.47 -7.08 14.61
N ARG A 247 9.36 -6.50 15.43
CA ARG A 247 8.98 -6.01 16.76
C ARG A 247 7.92 -4.91 16.68
N ALA A 248 8.06 -3.97 15.75
CA ALA A 248 7.07 -2.93 15.53
C ALA A 248 5.71 -3.52 15.10
N MET A 249 5.70 -4.46 14.16
CA MET A 249 4.46 -5.14 13.75
C MET A 249 3.76 -5.84 14.94
N GLN A 250 4.52 -6.44 15.87
CA GLN A 250 3.95 -7.18 16.99
C GLN A 250 3.63 -6.34 18.23
N HIS A 251 4.32 -5.23 18.44
CA HIS A 251 4.27 -4.48 19.71
C HIS A 251 4.10 -2.97 19.54
N GLY A 252 4.04 -2.47 18.31
CA GLY A 252 4.20 -1.05 18.01
C GLY A 252 5.63 -0.59 18.25
N SER A 253 5.87 0.71 18.13
CA SER A 253 7.07 1.32 18.69
C SER A 253 6.89 1.52 20.19
N GLY A 254 7.99 1.52 20.94
CA GLY A 254 7.99 2.01 22.33
C GLY A 254 7.74 3.52 22.39
N SER A 255 8.46 4.25 23.23
CA SER A 255 8.24 5.70 23.42
C SER A 255 8.58 6.61 22.22
N SER A 256 8.97 6.06 21.06
CA SER A 256 9.55 6.83 19.95
C SER A 256 8.63 7.13 18.76
N TYR A 257 7.41 6.59 18.68
CA TYR A 257 6.56 6.80 17.48
C TYR A 257 6.13 8.27 17.31
N GLY A 258 5.67 8.93 18.38
CA GLY A 258 5.33 10.37 18.34
C GLY A 258 6.58 11.23 18.12
N ALA A 259 7.72 10.83 18.68
CA ALA A 259 8.99 11.50 18.44
C ALA A 259 9.44 11.40 16.97
N ALA A 260 9.22 10.25 16.31
CA ALA A 260 9.54 10.09 14.89
C ALA A 260 8.68 11.00 14.00
N ALA A 261 7.39 11.16 14.31
CA ALA A 261 6.51 12.09 13.59
C ALA A 261 6.94 13.55 13.79
N ARG A 262 7.24 13.95 15.04
CA ARG A 262 7.72 15.32 15.34
C ARG A 262 9.07 15.61 14.69
N PHE A 263 9.98 14.64 14.68
CA PHE A 263 11.26 14.75 13.99
C PHE A 263 11.07 14.90 12.48
N PHE A 264 10.16 14.12 11.88
CA PHE A 264 9.84 14.29 10.46
C PHE A 264 9.32 15.70 10.16
N THR A 265 8.35 16.20 10.94
CA THR A 265 7.78 17.53 10.73
C THR A 265 8.78 18.66 11.00
N SER A 266 9.70 18.51 11.95
CA SER A 266 10.69 19.56 12.24
C SER A 266 11.73 19.73 11.13
N GLN A 267 11.96 18.69 10.32
CA GLN A 267 12.81 18.75 9.13
C GLN A 267 12.10 19.37 7.92
N GLN A 268 10.78 19.56 7.98
CA GLN A 268 9.98 20.10 6.88
C GLN A 268 8.94 21.11 7.40
N PRO A 269 9.36 22.32 7.80
CA PRO A 269 8.45 23.33 8.37
C PRO A 269 7.27 23.70 7.47
N GLU A 270 7.46 23.64 6.14
CA GLU A 270 6.45 23.95 5.14
C GLU A 270 5.66 22.71 4.66
N PHE A 271 5.75 21.58 5.37
CA PHE A 271 5.06 20.36 4.99
C PHE A 271 3.54 20.59 4.96
N PRO A 272 2.84 20.34 3.84
CA PRO A 272 1.44 20.73 3.66
C PRO A 272 0.44 19.80 4.36
N GLY A 273 0.89 19.01 5.34
CA GLY A 273 0.17 17.86 5.88
C GLY A 273 0.03 16.71 4.87
N MET A 274 -0.34 15.54 5.36
CA MET A 274 -0.67 14.38 4.55
C MET A 274 -1.98 13.74 5.02
N PRO A 275 -3.10 13.98 4.31
CA PRO A 275 -4.37 13.38 4.64
C PRO A 275 -4.31 11.85 4.60
N ALA A 276 -4.81 11.19 5.65
CA ALA A 276 -4.70 9.74 5.81
C ALA A 276 -6.00 9.05 6.22
N LEU A 277 -6.28 7.90 5.60
CA LEU A 277 -7.27 6.93 6.06
C LEU A 277 -6.56 5.65 6.53
N LEU A 278 -6.73 5.30 7.78
CA LEU A 278 -6.24 4.07 8.41
C LEU A 278 -7.40 3.07 8.52
N ILE A 279 -7.21 1.83 8.07
CA ILE A 279 -8.16 0.73 8.27
C ILE A 279 -7.42 -0.41 8.95
N HIS A 280 -7.92 -0.90 10.08
CA HIS A 280 -7.24 -1.95 10.84
C HIS A 280 -8.22 -2.88 11.55
N GLY A 281 -7.94 -4.17 11.48
CA GLY A 281 -8.71 -5.19 12.19
C GLY A 281 -8.21 -5.43 13.60
N ASP A 282 -9.12 -5.58 14.58
CA ASP A 282 -8.72 -5.83 15.97
C ASP A 282 -8.18 -7.25 16.23
N HIS A 283 -8.38 -8.18 15.29
CA HIS A 283 -7.86 -9.54 15.30
C HIS A 283 -6.65 -9.74 14.37
N ASP A 284 -6.06 -8.66 13.88
CA ASP A 284 -4.83 -8.71 13.10
C ASP A 284 -3.66 -9.20 13.98
N SER A 285 -3.22 -10.43 13.71
CA SER A 285 -2.14 -11.11 14.44
C SER A 285 -0.76 -10.96 13.78
N VAL A 286 -0.70 -10.33 12.61
CA VAL A 286 0.53 -10.08 11.84
C VAL A 286 1.04 -8.67 12.11
N VAL A 287 0.16 -7.68 11.99
CA VAL A 287 0.42 -6.29 12.38
C VAL A 287 -0.63 -5.93 13.41
N ARG A 288 -0.25 -5.96 14.69
CA ARG A 288 -1.21 -5.80 15.78
C ARG A 288 -1.80 -4.40 15.82
N ARG A 289 -3.04 -4.32 16.28
CA ARG A 289 -3.86 -3.10 16.41
C ARG A 289 -3.15 -1.90 17.05
N VAL A 290 -2.22 -2.13 17.98
CA VAL A 290 -1.39 -1.06 18.58
C VAL A 290 -0.70 -0.18 17.53
N ASN A 291 -0.35 -0.73 16.37
CA ASN A 291 0.20 0.05 15.26
C ASN A 291 -0.80 1.04 14.70
N ALA A 292 -2.08 0.69 14.58
CA ALA A 292 -3.12 1.60 14.10
C ALA A 292 -3.33 2.78 15.06
N ASP A 293 -3.29 2.50 16.37
CA ASP A 293 -3.42 3.54 17.40
C ASP A 293 -2.23 4.51 17.33
N GLN A 294 -1.00 3.99 17.30
CA GLN A 294 0.21 4.81 17.21
C GLN A 294 0.35 5.55 15.88
N LEU A 295 -0.03 4.91 14.76
CA LEU A 295 0.02 5.53 13.44
C LEU A 295 -1.03 6.64 13.31
N ALA A 296 -2.19 6.51 13.95
CA ALA A 296 -3.16 7.60 14.05
C ALA A 296 -2.56 8.80 14.79
N GLU A 297 -1.86 8.57 15.92
CA GLU A 297 -1.16 9.64 16.63
C GLU A 297 -0.04 10.28 15.78
N GLN A 298 0.72 9.48 15.03
CA GLN A 298 1.73 10.00 14.10
C GLN A 298 1.10 10.91 13.04
N PHE A 299 -0.02 10.51 12.43
CA PHE A 299 -0.69 11.32 11.41
C PHE A 299 -1.48 12.49 12.00
N GLU A 300 -1.88 12.44 13.27
CA GLU A 300 -2.41 13.59 13.99
C GLU A 300 -1.31 14.65 14.20
N ILE A 301 -0.09 14.24 14.57
CA ILE A 301 1.07 15.14 14.65
C ILE A 301 1.41 15.73 13.27
N ILE A 302 1.51 14.89 12.24
CA ILE A 302 1.85 15.34 10.87
C ILE A 302 0.81 16.32 10.30
N ASN A 303 -0.48 16.08 10.57
CA ASN A 303 -1.56 16.95 10.12
C ASN A 303 -1.91 18.06 11.12
N GLY A 304 -1.25 18.11 12.28
CA GLY A 304 -1.56 19.00 13.40
C GLY A 304 -1.74 20.46 12.99
N PRO A 305 -0.78 21.07 12.26
CA PRO A 305 -0.91 22.45 11.80
C PRO A 305 -2.19 22.69 10.98
N VAL A 306 -2.53 21.76 10.07
CA VAL A 306 -3.71 21.86 9.19
C VAL A 306 -5.00 21.63 9.97
N ILE A 307 -5.01 20.65 10.88
CA ILE A 307 -6.16 20.32 11.71
C ILE A 307 -6.46 21.48 12.66
N THR A 308 -5.46 21.96 13.42
CA THR A 308 -5.64 23.02 14.43
C THR A 308 -6.08 24.34 13.82
N GLN A 309 -5.47 24.78 12.70
CA GLN A 309 -5.84 26.03 12.02
C GLN A 309 -7.28 26.00 11.48
N GLY A 310 -7.79 24.82 11.13
CA GLY A 310 -9.15 24.65 10.62
C GLY A 310 -10.14 24.07 11.64
N ALA A 311 -9.72 23.78 12.88
CA ALA A 311 -10.53 23.02 13.81
C ALA A 311 -11.72 23.85 14.29
N SER A 312 -12.92 23.35 14.05
CA SER A 312 -14.13 23.84 14.72
C SER A 312 -14.46 23.02 15.98
N ARG A 313 -13.65 22.00 16.32
CA ARG A 313 -13.90 21.04 17.41
C ARG A 313 -12.59 20.50 17.99
N GLU A 314 -12.61 20.21 19.30
CA GLU A 314 -11.55 19.45 19.97
C GLU A 314 -11.79 17.93 19.76
N GLY A 315 -10.96 17.30 18.93
CA GLY A 315 -10.93 15.84 18.76
C GLY A 315 -11.81 15.26 17.64
N PRO A 316 -11.80 13.92 17.46
CA PRO A 316 -12.42 13.26 16.31
C PRO A 316 -13.94 13.07 16.45
N VAL A 317 -14.63 13.14 15.32
CA VAL A 317 -16.02 12.68 15.21
C VAL A 317 -16.03 11.15 15.10
N VAL A 318 -16.67 10.49 16.06
CA VAL A 318 -16.78 9.03 16.11
C VAL A 318 -18.12 8.58 15.54
N ARG A 319 -18.08 7.61 14.60
CA ARG A 319 -19.27 6.94 14.06
C ARG A 319 -19.11 5.43 14.15
N ARG A 320 -20.21 4.72 14.40
CA ARG A 320 -20.23 3.25 14.51
C ARG A 320 -21.20 2.67 13.50
N HIS A 321 -20.82 1.55 12.89
CA HIS A 321 -21.56 0.89 11.83
C HIS A 321 -21.71 -0.60 12.13
N PRO A 322 -22.95 -1.15 12.12
CA PRO A 322 -24.22 -0.43 12.04
C PRO A 322 -24.44 0.43 13.29
N GLU A 323 -25.19 1.53 13.13
CA GLU A 323 -25.57 2.37 14.26
C GLU A 323 -26.64 1.63 15.09
N ARG A 324 -26.22 1.06 16.22
CA ARG A 324 -27.10 0.29 17.13
C ARG A 324 -26.89 0.70 18.58
N ARG A 325 -27.98 0.82 19.33
CA ARG A 325 -28.00 0.96 20.79
C ARG A 325 -28.33 -0.41 21.43
N GLY A 326 -27.40 -0.97 22.19
CA GLY A 326 -27.56 -2.25 22.90
C GLY A 326 -27.33 -3.51 22.05
N GLY A 327 -27.12 -4.65 22.73
CA GLY A 327 -26.90 -5.97 22.12
C GLY A 327 -25.44 -6.29 21.75
N ARG A 328 -25.20 -7.55 21.33
CA ARG A 328 -23.88 -8.01 20.87
C ARG A 328 -23.56 -7.35 19.52
N ARG A 329 -22.35 -6.79 19.38
CA ARG A 329 -21.88 -6.21 18.11
C ARG A 329 -21.85 -7.30 17.02
N PRO A 330 -22.37 -7.02 15.81
CA PRO A 330 -22.22 -7.95 14.71
C PRO A 330 -20.74 -8.08 14.35
N ARG A 331 -20.33 -9.26 13.88
CA ARG A 331 -18.97 -9.48 13.37
C ARG A 331 -18.68 -8.47 12.26
N HIS A 332 -17.48 -7.91 12.26
CA HIS A 332 -17.07 -6.91 11.27
C HIS A 332 -17.88 -5.60 11.32
N ALA A 333 -18.55 -5.33 12.45
CA ALA A 333 -18.91 -3.97 12.80
C ALA A 333 -17.65 -3.10 12.82
N TYR A 334 -17.77 -1.83 12.45
CA TYR A 334 -16.62 -0.94 12.42
C TYR A 334 -16.93 0.41 13.05
N GLN A 335 -15.88 1.06 13.53
CA GLN A 335 -15.94 2.40 14.09
C GLN A 335 -14.96 3.29 13.32
N THR A 336 -15.43 4.47 12.90
CA THR A 336 -14.56 5.50 12.32
C THR A 336 -14.38 6.66 13.28
N SER A 337 -13.15 7.05 13.55
CA SER A 337 -12.79 8.31 14.22
C SER A 337 -12.24 9.27 13.16
N THR A 338 -12.86 10.42 12.96
CA THR A 338 -12.46 11.38 11.91
C THR A 338 -12.09 12.75 12.47
N TRP A 339 -10.87 13.20 12.19
CA TRP A 339 -10.38 14.55 12.45
C TRP A 339 -10.56 15.40 11.21
N TYR A 340 -11.05 16.63 11.37
CA TYR A 340 -11.38 17.54 10.27
C TYR A 340 -10.56 18.82 10.36
N ALA A 341 -10.27 19.41 9.19
CA ALA A 341 -9.98 20.83 9.06
C ALA A 341 -11.18 21.48 8.34
N GLY A 342 -11.96 22.27 9.07
CA GLY A 342 -13.28 22.73 8.66
C GLY A 342 -14.21 21.55 8.38
N ARG A 343 -14.65 21.41 7.13
CA ARG A 343 -15.50 20.29 6.66
C ARG A 343 -14.72 19.17 5.98
N LYS A 344 -13.41 19.33 5.78
CA LYS A 344 -12.56 18.40 5.03
C LYS A 344 -11.91 17.39 6.00
N PRO A 345 -12.17 16.08 5.85
CA PRO A 345 -11.55 15.08 6.72
C PRO A 345 -10.04 15.05 6.46
N GLN A 346 -9.21 15.12 7.49
CA GLN A 346 -7.73 15.09 7.34
C GLN A 346 -7.16 13.76 7.83
N LEU A 347 -7.74 13.18 8.88
CA LEU A 347 -7.39 11.85 9.36
C LEU A 347 -8.67 11.09 9.60
N VAL A 348 -8.74 9.85 9.11
CA VAL A 348 -9.81 8.91 9.45
C VAL A 348 -9.15 7.63 9.93
N LYS A 349 -9.55 7.14 11.10
CA LYS A 349 -9.16 5.82 11.60
C LYS A 349 -10.38 4.92 11.67
N CYS A 350 -10.33 3.79 10.99
CA CYS A 350 -11.37 2.77 10.94
C CYS A 350 -10.91 1.50 11.65
N ASP A 351 -11.46 1.24 12.82
CA ASP A 351 -11.28 -0.02 13.56
C ASP A 351 -12.39 -1.00 13.16
N VAL A 352 -12.03 -2.20 12.70
CA VAL A 352 -12.97 -3.24 12.26
C VAL A 352 -12.92 -4.44 13.21
N ASP A 353 -14.07 -4.79 13.79
CA ASP A 353 -14.24 -5.91 14.72
C ASP A 353 -14.02 -7.27 14.02
N MET A 354 -13.29 -8.18 14.65
CA MET A 354 -13.02 -9.54 14.18
C MET A 354 -12.25 -9.65 12.85
N LEU A 355 -11.81 -8.54 12.26
CA LEU A 355 -11.03 -8.54 11.04
C LEU A 355 -9.58 -8.95 11.35
N GLY A 356 -9.06 -9.94 10.61
CA GLY A 356 -7.66 -10.38 10.67
C GLY A 356 -6.74 -9.55 9.77
N HIS A 357 -5.57 -10.12 9.43
CA HIS A 357 -4.63 -9.49 8.49
C HIS A 357 -5.08 -9.64 7.03
N ALA A 358 -6.16 -8.96 6.67
CA ALA A 358 -6.81 -9.12 5.37
C ALA A 358 -7.49 -7.82 4.95
N TRP A 359 -7.56 -7.59 3.63
CA TRP A 359 -8.31 -6.48 3.05
C TRP A 359 -9.82 -6.65 3.29
N SER A 360 -10.45 -5.68 3.94
CA SER A 360 -11.89 -5.71 4.25
C SER A 360 -12.77 -5.45 3.01
N GLY A 361 -13.85 -6.22 2.87
CA GLY A 361 -14.77 -6.17 1.72
C GLY A 361 -14.22 -6.78 0.43
N GLY A 362 -13.12 -7.54 0.52
CA GLY A 362 -12.41 -8.10 -0.63
C GLY A 362 -12.99 -9.42 -1.17
N ASP A 363 -12.27 -10.04 -2.10
CA ASP A 363 -12.62 -11.35 -2.67
C ASP A 363 -12.07 -12.51 -1.82
N ALA A 364 -12.95 -13.23 -1.13
CA ALA A 364 -12.63 -14.35 -0.26
C ALA A 364 -11.91 -15.52 -0.94
N SER A 365 -11.93 -15.61 -2.28
CA SER A 365 -11.23 -16.66 -3.03
C SER A 365 -9.72 -16.44 -3.12
N LEU A 366 -9.23 -15.28 -2.68
CA LEU A 366 -7.82 -14.89 -2.71
C LEU A 366 -7.31 -14.65 -1.28
N GLU A 367 -6.10 -15.14 -1.00
CA GLU A 367 -5.46 -14.92 0.31
C GLU A 367 -5.39 -13.43 0.68
N PHE A 368 -5.42 -13.16 1.99
CA PHE A 368 -5.37 -11.81 2.56
C PHE A 368 -6.57 -10.91 2.19
N ASN A 369 -7.75 -11.50 1.96
CA ASN A 369 -9.00 -10.77 1.77
C ASN A 369 -10.10 -11.34 2.67
N GLU A 370 -10.91 -10.46 3.26
CA GLU A 370 -12.09 -10.80 4.06
C GLU A 370 -13.31 -10.17 3.37
N PRO A 371 -14.29 -10.96 2.90
CA PRO A 371 -15.46 -10.43 2.20
C PRO A 371 -16.40 -9.63 3.10
N HIS A 372 -16.35 -9.83 4.43
CA HIS A 372 -17.17 -9.10 5.37
C HIS A 372 -16.50 -7.82 5.88
N GLY A 373 -17.30 -6.93 6.48
CA GLY A 373 -16.86 -5.63 6.98
C GLY A 373 -17.06 -4.51 5.96
N PRO A 374 -16.47 -3.33 6.23
CA PRO A 374 -16.58 -2.22 5.29
C PRO A 374 -15.85 -2.51 3.98
N ASP A 375 -16.38 -1.99 2.86
CA ASP A 375 -15.67 -1.94 1.59
C ASP A 375 -14.50 -0.95 1.71
N ALA A 376 -13.29 -1.48 2.00
CA ALA A 376 -12.10 -0.67 2.20
C ALA A 376 -11.74 0.15 0.96
N SER A 377 -11.94 -0.41 -0.24
CA SER A 377 -11.68 0.27 -1.51
C SER A 377 -12.59 1.48 -1.68
N LEU A 378 -13.89 1.34 -1.38
CA LEU A 378 -14.85 2.43 -1.43
C LEU A 378 -14.61 3.49 -0.34
N LEU A 379 -14.26 3.08 0.89
CA LEU A 379 -13.91 4.03 1.95
C LEU A 379 -12.70 4.89 1.55
N MET A 380 -11.65 4.26 1.02
CA MET A 380 -10.46 4.95 0.53
C MET A 380 -10.80 5.92 -0.60
N TRP A 381 -11.53 5.47 -1.63
CA TRP A 381 -11.92 6.36 -2.71
C TRP A 381 -12.77 7.55 -2.23
N THR A 382 -13.74 7.29 -1.35
CA THR A 382 -14.60 8.35 -0.79
C THR A 382 -13.76 9.38 -0.03
N PHE A 383 -12.82 8.94 0.80
CA PHE A 383 -11.89 9.81 1.49
C PHE A 383 -11.02 10.60 0.50
N PHE A 384 -10.35 9.92 -0.44
CA PHE A 384 -9.48 10.53 -1.44
C PHE A 384 -10.15 11.64 -2.25
N SER A 385 -11.44 11.48 -2.57
CA SER A 385 -12.19 12.44 -3.38
C SER A 385 -12.28 13.85 -2.79
N TYR A 386 -12.05 14.00 -1.47
CA TYR A 386 -11.98 15.30 -0.78
C TYR A 386 -10.65 16.04 -1.01
N HIS A 387 -9.62 15.36 -1.52
CA HIS A 387 -8.24 15.85 -1.52
C HIS A 387 -7.69 16.11 -2.91
N ARG A 388 -6.93 17.19 -3.03
CA ARG A 388 -6.15 17.59 -4.21
C ARG A 388 -4.84 18.24 -3.74
N ARG A 389 -3.76 18.09 -4.53
CA ARG A 389 -2.54 18.90 -4.42
C ARG A 389 -2.57 20.03 -5.44
N ALA A 390 -1.93 21.15 -5.09
CA ALA A 390 -1.60 22.14 -6.12
C ALA A 390 -0.63 21.47 -7.11
N PRO A 391 -0.84 21.63 -8.43
CA PRO A 391 0.14 21.15 -9.40
C PRO A 391 1.49 21.82 -9.12
N VAL A 392 2.58 21.06 -9.16
CA VAL A 392 3.92 21.65 -9.18
C VAL A 392 4.00 22.47 -10.47
N GLN A 393 4.01 23.80 -10.37
CA GLN A 393 4.34 24.65 -11.50
C GLN A 393 5.78 24.32 -11.87
N GLN A 394 5.99 23.73 -13.05
CA GLN A 394 7.32 23.70 -13.62
C GLN A 394 7.76 25.16 -13.81
N PRO A 395 9.00 25.52 -13.44
CA PRO A 395 9.51 26.83 -13.81
C PRO A 395 9.32 26.97 -15.31
N LYS A 396 8.64 28.05 -15.73
CA LYS A 396 8.64 28.42 -17.14
C LYS A 396 10.11 28.54 -17.50
N ASP A 397 10.57 27.73 -18.45
CA ASP A 397 11.81 28.04 -19.15
C ASP A 397 11.67 29.50 -19.55
N GLU A 398 12.50 30.36 -18.95
CA GLU A 398 12.64 31.74 -19.37
C GLU A 398 12.97 31.63 -20.85
N ALA A 399 11.97 31.93 -21.68
CA ALA A 399 12.14 32.10 -23.09
C ALA A 399 13.39 32.96 -23.24
N ALA A 400 14.42 32.38 -23.88
CA ALA A 400 15.60 33.09 -24.33
C ALA A 400 15.12 34.22 -25.22
N GLY A 401 14.81 35.33 -24.57
CA GLY A 401 14.29 36.54 -25.14
C GLY A 401 15.42 37.52 -25.15
N SER A 402 15.87 37.82 -26.36
CA SER A 402 16.28 39.14 -26.87
C SER A 402 17.65 39.09 -27.53
N PRO A 403 17.91 39.98 -28.48
CA PRO A 403 17.06 40.43 -29.59
C PRO A 403 17.64 40.07 -30.97
#